data_AF-A0A948RNL6-F1
#
_entry.id   AF-A0A948RNL6-F1
#
_cell.length_a   1.000
_cell.length_b   1.000
_cell.length_c   1.000
_cell.angle_alpha   90.00
_cell.angle_beta   90.00
_cell.angle_gamma   90.00
#
_symmetry.space_group_name_H-M   'P 1'
#
loop_
_entity.id
_entity.type
_entity.pdbx_description
1 polymer ?
#
loop_
_entity_poly.entity_id
_entity_poly.type
_entity_poly.pdbx_seq_one_letter_code
_entity_poly.pdbx_strand_id
1 'polypeptide(L)'
;KNISCPVHINHPDELTPEVLESLNKLTSRGISVWTQTGLLKGINDNPKVISKLCRMLCANNIIPYYLIHAMPMMGTSHFRTSVGKGIRIMKYLEQFSGHERPIYIVLPSVGKVQLTGNSITKHKIVDGKKYVILRTPYQAKEFFKVNKTKKLPDKHFIDKDGFITAYYLDGKS
;
A
#
# COMPACT_ATOMS: atom_id res chain seq x y z
N LYS A 1 -8.54 20.71 18.65
CA LYS A 1 -8.63 20.37 17.20
C LYS A 1 -7.48 19.43 16.89
N ASN A 2 -7.72 18.20 16.45
CA ASN A 2 -6.65 17.24 16.18
C ASN A 2 -6.17 17.46 14.74
N ILE A 3 -4.90 17.85 14.58
CA ILE A 3 -4.27 18.07 13.27
C ILE A 3 -3.37 16.88 12.98
N SER A 4 -3.41 16.41 11.75
CA SER A 4 -2.51 15.37 11.26
C SER A 4 -1.88 15.76 9.94
N CYS A 5 -0.67 15.25 9.69
CA CYS A 5 0.09 15.55 8.49
C CYS A 5 0.60 14.24 7.87
N PRO A 6 -0.08 13.70 6.84
CA PRO A 6 0.46 12.59 6.07
C PRO A 6 1.66 13.07 5.24
N VAL A 7 2.74 12.29 5.24
CA VAL A 7 3.94 12.55 4.42
C VAL A 7 4.29 11.35 3.55
N HIS A 8 5.05 11.60 2.47
CA HIS A 8 5.56 10.56 1.59
C HIS A 8 7.06 10.44 1.77
N ILE A 9 7.51 9.28 2.25
CA ILE A 9 8.93 8.97 2.45
C ILE A 9 9.15 7.54 1.95
N ASN A 10 9.96 7.36 0.92
CA ASN A 10 10.15 6.06 0.26
C ASN A 10 11.43 5.36 0.68
N HIS A 11 12.49 6.10 0.98
CA HIS A 11 13.79 5.54 1.31
C HIS A 11 14.35 6.14 2.61
N PRO A 12 15.12 5.38 3.42
CA PRO A 12 15.81 5.91 4.60
C PRO A 12 16.65 7.16 4.32
N ASP A 13 17.23 7.26 3.12
CA ASP A 13 18.10 8.38 2.74
C ASP A 13 17.33 9.70 2.56
N GLU A 14 15.99 9.65 2.45
CA GLU A 14 15.14 10.84 2.46
C GLU A 14 14.99 11.45 3.87
N LEU A 15 15.37 10.71 4.93
CA LEU A 15 15.36 11.19 6.32
C LEU A 15 16.64 11.96 6.63
N THR A 16 16.90 13.03 5.88
CA THR A 16 18.02 13.94 6.13
C THR A 16 17.82 14.69 7.45
N PRO A 17 18.87 15.29 8.04
CA PRO A 17 18.75 16.08 9.26
C PRO A 17 17.68 17.19 9.16
N GLU A 18 17.58 17.87 8.03
CA GLU A 18 16.63 18.96 7.79
C GLU A 18 15.18 18.44 7.73
N VAL A 19 14.97 17.27 7.11
CA VAL A 19 13.67 16.60 7.08
C VAL A 19 13.28 16.18 8.50
N LEU A 20 14.18 15.53 9.24
CA LEU A 20 13.93 15.09 10.61
C LEU A 20 13.64 16.27 11.55
N GLU A 21 14.39 17.37 11.44
CA GLU A 21 14.13 18.59 12.21
C GLU A 21 12.72 19.14 11.94
N SER A 22 12.32 19.17 10.67
CA SER A 22 11.00 19.64 10.25
C SER A 22 9.88 18.74 10.78
N LEU A 23 10.05 17.42 10.71
CA LEU A 23 9.07 16.45 11.23
C LEU A 23 9.00 16.52 12.76
N ASN A 24 10.13 16.68 13.44
CA ASN A 24 10.19 16.84 14.90
C ASN A 24 9.51 18.14 15.38
N LYS A 25 9.58 19.23 14.61
CA LYS A 25 8.81 20.45 14.87
C LYS A 25 7.29 20.21 14.81
N LEU A 26 6.82 19.29 13.96
CA LEU A 26 5.40 18.93 13.89
C LEU A 26 5.01 18.06 15.08
N THR A 27 5.74 16.97 15.31
CA THR A 27 5.42 16.00 16.37
C THR A 27 5.52 16.63 17.77
N SER A 28 6.50 17.50 18.03
CA SER A 28 6.62 18.25 19.29
C SER A 28 5.44 19.19 19.59
N ARG A 29 4.65 19.57 18.57
CA ARG A 29 3.42 20.35 18.73
C ARG A 29 2.17 19.47 18.87
N GLY A 30 2.35 18.17 19.03
CA GLY A 30 1.26 17.19 19.11
C GLY A 30 0.59 16.89 17.77
N ILE A 31 1.18 17.29 16.64
CA ILE A 31 0.67 16.94 15.32
C ILE A 31 1.03 15.49 15.02
N SER A 32 0.02 14.67 14.73
CA SER A 32 0.26 13.27 14.34
C SER A 32 0.83 13.21 12.91
N VAL A 33 2.02 12.65 12.77
CA VAL A 33 2.69 12.47 11.48
C VAL A 33 2.74 10.98 11.15
N TRP A 34 2.36 10.63 9.92
CA TRP A 34 2.42 9.26 9.44
C TRP A 34 2.80 9.18 7.97
N THR A 35 3.38 8.05 7.56
CA THR A 35 3.91 7.90 6.20
C THR A 35 2.99 7.12 5.27
N GLN A 36 3.05 7.50 4.00
CA GLN A 36 2.53 6.75 2.87
C GLN A 36 3.68 6.40 1.92
N THR A 37 4.38 5.32 2.25
CA THR A 37 5.55 4.81 1.52
C THR A 37 5.10 4.02 0.29
N GLY A 38 5.53 4.41 -0.91
CA GLY A 38 5.33 3.61 -2.12
C GLY A 38 6.33 2.46 -2.18
N LEU A 39 5.87 1.25 -2.52
CA LEU A 39 6.75 0.10 -2.79
C LEU A 39 7.22 0.15 -4.25
N LEU A 40 8.48 0.54 -4.45
CA LEU A 40 9.08 0.87 -5.74
C LEU A 40 10.26 -0.06 -6.04
N LYS A 41 10.22 -0.69 -7.21
CA LYS A 41 11.24 -1.61 -7.72
C LYS A 41 12.59 -0.90 -7.85
N GLY A 42 13.64 -1.51 -7.29
CA GLY A 42 15.00 -0.98 -7.36
C GLY A 42 15.30 0.18 -6.41
N ILE A 43 14.29 0.71 -5.70
CA ILE A 43 14.45 1.79 -4.72
C ILE A 43 14.32 1.21 -3.31
N ASN A 44 13.17 0.63 -3.00
CA ASN A 44 12.88 0.15 -1.65
C ASN A 44 12.19 -1.22 -1.62
N ASP A 45 12.13 -1.96 -2.73
CA ASP A 45 11.58 -3.30 -2.78
C ASP A 45 12.53 -4.39 -2.21
N ASN A 46 13.14 -4.07 -1.06
CA ASN A 46 14.02 -4.92 -0.28
C ASN A 46 13.55 -4.92 1.19
N PRO A 47 13.36 -6.09 1.82
CA PRO A 47 12.89 -6.16 3.20
C PRO A 47 13.79 -5.43 4.21
N LYS A 48 15.11 -5.44 3.99
CA LYS A 48 16.07 -4.73 4.85
C LYS A 48 15.88 -3.22 4.75
N VAL A 49 15.68 -2.69 3.54
CA VAL A 49 15.46 -1.24 3.31
C VAL A 49 14.17 -0.78 3.97
N ILE A 50 13.05 -1.49 3.77
CA ILE A 50 11.78 -1.14 4.40
C ILE A 50 11.89 -1.24 5.93
N SER A 51 12.51 -2.30 6.47
CA SER A 51 12.69 -2.42 7.92
C SER A 51 13.53 -1.27 8.51
N LYS A 52 14.59 -0.85 7.82
CA LYS A 52 15.42 0.29 8.22
C LYS A 52 14.60 1.57 8.21
N LEU A 53 13.82 1.82 7.15
CA LEU A 53 12.95 2.98 7.05
C LEU A 53 11.93 3.03 8.20
N CYS A 54 11.17 1.96 8.40
CA CYS A 54 10.14 1.91 9.45
C CYS A 54 10.73 2.15 10.85
N ARG A 55 11.87 1.53 11.17
CA ARG A 55 12.57 1.75 12.45
C ARG A 55 13.01 3.20 12.63
N MET A 56 13.58 3.81 11.59
CA MET A 56 14.00 5.23 11.64
C MET A 56 12.80 6.17 11.82
N LEU A 57 11.67 5.88 11.17
CA LEU A 57 10.43 6.63 11.36
C LEU A 57 9.93 6.53 12.80
N CYS A 58 9.84 5.32 13.35
CA CYS A 58 9.41 5.09 14.73
C CYS A 58 10.33 5.79 15.74
N ALA A 59 11.65 5.74 15.53
CA ALA A 59 12.62 6.43 16.38
C ALA A 59 12.44 7.96 16.41
N ASN A 60 11.77 8.54 15.41
CA ASN A 60 11.48 9.97 15.30
C ASN A 60 9.98 10.30 15.52
N ASN A 61 9.24 9.44 16.22
CA ASN A 61 7.81 9.62 16.51
C ASN A 61 6.92 9.75 15.25
N ILE A 62 7.34 9.15 14.14
CA ILE A 62 6.57 9.10 12.90
C ILE A 62 6.01 7.69 12.72
N ILE A 63 4.72 7.60 12.41
CA ILE A 63 4.03 6.30 12.27
C ILE A 63 4.25 5.77 10.84
N PRO A 64 4.93 4.62 10.64
CA PRO A 64 5.00 3.98 9.34
C PRO A 64 3.64 3.37 8.98
N TYR A 65 2.78 4.12 8.28
CA TYR A 65 1.36 3.77 8.22
C TYR A 65 1.01 2.88 7.01
N TYR A 66 1.27 3.36 5.79
CA TYR A 66 1.02 2.55 4.59
C TYR A 66 2.29 2.21 3.84
N LEU A 67 2.39 0.95 3.43
CA LEU A 67 3.21 0.51 2.31
C LEU A 67 2.27 0.32 1.11
N ILE A 68 2.38 1.18 0.10
CA ILE A 68 1.45 1.24 -1.02
C ILE A 68 2.10 0.57 -2.22
N HIS A 69 1.49 -0.50 -2.73
CA HIS A 69 1.97 -1.11 -3.97
C HIS A 69 1.84 -0.13 -5.15
N ALA A 70 2.93 0.00 -5.92
CA ALA A 70 2.98 0.91 -7.06
C ALA A 70 1.81 0.66 -8.04
N MET A 71 1.04 1.71 -8.32
CA MET A 71 -0.14 1.65 -9.20
C MET A 71 0.25 1.47 -10.67
N PRO A 72 -0.60 0.82 -11.50
CA PRO A 72 -0.32 0.60 -12.91
C PRO A 72 -0.67 1.88 -13.68
N MET A 73 0.21 2.86 -13.61
CA MET A 73 0.07 4.12 -14.35
C MET A 73 0.91 4.06 -15.63
N MET A 74 0.49 4.83 -16.63
CA MET A 74 1.26 4.96 -17.87
C MET A 74 2.67 5.47 -17.54
N GLY A 75 3.69 4.83 -18.08
CA GLY A 75 5.10 5.20 -17.86
C GLY A 75 5.74 4.69 -16.56
N THR A 76 5.00 4.16 -15.58
CA THR A 76 5.56 3.77 -14.26
C THR A 76 5.83 2.27 -14.11
N SER A 77 5.66 1.49 -15.17
CA SER A 77 5.75 0.02 -15.14
C SER A 77 7.10 -0.51 -14.63
N HIS A 78 8.20 0.22 -14.86
CA HIS A 78 9.55 -0.14 -14.42
C HIS A 78 9.74 -0.03 -12.90
N PHE A 79 8.97 0.82 -12.22
CA PHE A 79 8.94 0.92 -10.76
C PHE A 79 8.05 -0.15 -10.10
N ARG A 80 7.33 -0.95 -10.88
CA ARG A 80 6.42 -1.95 -10.32
C ARG A 80 7.12 -3.27 -10.04
N THR A 81 7.14 -3.63 -8.76
CA THR A 81 7.50 -4.98 -8.32
C THR A 81 6.29 -5.91 -8.33
N SER A 82 6.50 -7.22 -8.11
CA SER A 82 5.37 -8.15 -7.98
C SER A 82 4.66 -8.00 -6.62
N VAL A 83 3.34 -8.18 -6.59
CA VAL A 83 2.55 -8.17 -5.34
C VAL A 83 3.10 -9.21 -4.37
N GLY A 84 3.51 -10.38 -4.89
CA GLY A 84 4.16 -11.43 -4.10
C GLY A 84 5.48 -11.00 -3.44
N LYS A 85 6.26 -10.12 -4.07
CA LYS A 85 7.46 -9.55 -3.42
C LYS A 85 7.08 -8.66 -2.24
N GLY A 86 6.05 -7.82 -2.40
CA GLY A 86 5.52 -7.02 -1.28
C GLY A 86 5.01 -7.88 -0.12
N ILE A 87 4.30 -8.99 -0.40
CA ILE A 87 3.88 -9.95 0.63
C ILE A 87 5.08 -10.56 1.36
N ARG A 88 6.14 -10.95 0.63
CA ARG A 88 7.38 -11.45 1.25
C ARG A 88 8.06 -10.42 2.14
N ILE A 89 8.05 -9.14 1.74
CA ILE A 89 8.55 -8.04 2.58
C ILE A 89 7.72 -7.96 3.86
N MET A 90 6.38 -7.96 3.76
CA MET A 90 5.52 -7.93 4.93
C MET A 90 5.72 -9.13 5.85
N LYS A 91 5.90 -10.32 5.29
CA LYS A 91 6.20 -11.54 6.04
C LYS A 91 7.51 -11.43 6.81
N TYR A 92 8.55 -10.87 6.19
CA TYR A 92 9.82 -10.58 6.86
C TYR A 92 9.63 -9.59 8.01
N LEU A 93 8.75 -8.61 7.87
CA LEU A 93 8.51 -7.62 8.92
C LEU A 93 7.78 -8.19 10.15
N GLU A 94 7.19 -9.39 10.06
CA GLU A 94 6.53 -10.05 11.18
C GLU A 94 7.45 -10.40 12.37
N GLN A 95 8.77 -10.30 12.19
CA GLN A 95 9.74 -10.48 13.27
C GLN A 95 10.00 -9.21 14.12
N PHE A 96 9.53 -8.03 13.69
CA PHE A 96 9.78 -6.74 14.37
C PHE A 96 8.60 -6.28 15.23
N SER A 97 8.69 -5.17 15.96
CA SER A 97 7.55 -4.71 16.77
C SER A 97 6.36 -4.30 15.90
N GLY A 98 5.13 -4.51 16.39
CA GLY A 98 3.91 -4.25 15.60
C GLY A 98 3.80 -2.81 15.07
N HIS A 99 4.27 -1.82 15.83
CA HIS A 99 4.27 -0.41 15.41
C HIS A 99 5.31 -0.08 14.32
N GLU A 100 6.26 -0.98 14.05
CA GLU A 100 7.25 -0.87 12.97
C GLU A 100 6.75 -1.54 11.68
N ARG A 101 5.54 -2.12 11.69
CA ARG A 101 4.97 -2.86 10.56
C ARG A 101 3.90 -2.00 9.88
N PRO A 102 4.14 -1.47 8.67
CA PRO A 102 3.14 -0.71 7.95
C PRO A 102 2.00 -1.62 7.48
N ILE A 103 0.86 -1.02 7.13
CA ILE A 103 -0.23 -1.73 6.49
C ILE A 103 0.07 -1.80 4.98
N TYR A 104 0.20 -3.00 4.44
CA TYR A 104 0.42 -3.18 3.01
C TYR A 104 -0.89 -3.13 2.24
N ILE A 105 -0.97 -2.20 1.29
CA ILE A 105 -2.19 -1.96 0.51
C ILE A 105 -1.93 -1.97 -1.00
N VAL A 106 -2.97 -2.33 -1.74
CA VAL A 106 -3.11 -2.12 -3.18
C VAL A 106 -4.31 -1.22 -3.43
N LEU A 107 -4.28 -0.52 -4.56
CA LEU A 107 -5.28 0.48 -4.95
C LEU A 107 -5.94 0.08 -6.27
N PRO A 108 -6.94 -0.84 -6.27
CA PRO A 108 -7.87 -0.97 -7.39
C PRO A 108 -8.79 0.26 -7.47
N SER A 109 -9.47 0.44 -8.61
CA SER A 109 -10.32 1.61 -8.88
C SER A 109 -11.52 1.77 -7.93
N VAL A 110 -11.84 0.74 -7.15
CA VAL A 110 -12.96 0.73 -6.21
C VAL A 110 -12.57 1.15 -4.78
N GLY A 111 -11.28 1.27 -4.48
CA GLY A 111 -10.79 1.73 -3.18
C GLY A 111 -9.54 1.01 -2.67
N LYS A 112 -9.13 1.31 -1.44
CA LYS A 112 -7.95 0.72 -0.81
C LYS A 112 -8.22 -0.69 -0.33
N VAL A 113 -7.37 -1.64 -0.70
CA VAL A 113 -7.45 -3.02 -0.25
C VAL A 113 -6.21 -3.35 0.55
N GLN A 114 -6.39 -3.69 1.81
CA GLN A 114 -5.32 -4.26 2.64
C GLN A 114 -5.05 -5.69 2.19
N LEU A 115 -3.78 -5.98 1.95
CA LEU A 115 -3.33 -7.33 1.65
C LEU A 115 -2.96 -8.04 2.95
N THR A 116 -3.76 -9.04 3.29
CA THR A 116 -3.52 -10.03 4.35
C THR A 116 -3.33 -11.41 3.70
N GLY A 117 -3.03 -12.44 4.49
CA GLY A 117 -2.75 -13.79 3.97
C GLY A 117 -3.81 -14.37 3.02
N ASN A 118 -5.07 -13.93 3.15
CA ASN A 118 -6.20 -14.42 2.34
C ASN A 118 -6.70 -13.41 1.28
N SER A 119 -6.06 -12.24 1.14
CA SER A 119 -6.54 -11.21 0.20
C SER A 119 -6.35 -11.60 -1.27
N ILE A 120 -5.40 -12.48 -1.57
CA ILE A 120 -5.18 -13.03 -2.91
C ILE A 120 -5.95 -14.34 -3.03
N THR A 121 -6.94 -14.36 -3.92
CA THR A 121 -7.75 -15.56 -4.14
C THR A 121 -7.16 -16.46 -5.22
N LYS A 122 -6.67 -15.87 -6.32
CA LYS A 122 -6.14 -16.58 -7.49
C LYS A 122 -5.16 -15.70 -8.28
N HIS A 123 -4.37 -16.34 -9.14
CA HIS A 123 -3.64 -15.69 -10.22
C HIS A 123 -4.26 -16.04 -11.57
N LYS A 124 -4.27 -15.10 -12.51
CA LYS A 124 -4.75 -15.33 -13.89
C LYS A 124 -3.82 -14.66 -14.89
N ILE A 125 -3.53 -15.32 -16.00
CA ILE A 125 -2.84 -14.71 -17.14
C ILE A 125 -3.88 -14.39 -18.21
N VAL A 126 -3.89 -13.15 -18.69
CA VAL A 126 -4.76 -12.67 -19.78
C VAL A 126 -3.90 -11.82 -20.69
N ASP A 127 -3.82 -12.16 -21.98
CA ASP A 127 -3.01 -11.47 -22.99
C ASP A 127 -1.54 -11.28 -22.58
N GLY A 128 -0.93 -12.34 -22.03
CA GLY A 128 0.46 -12.31 -21.54
C GLY A 128 0.69 -11.46 -20.28
N LYS A 129 -0.36 -10.85 -19.71
CA LYS A 129 -0.29 -10.07 -18.47
C LYS A 129 -0.78 -10.90 -17.29
N LYS A 130 0.01 -10.89 -16.20
CA LYS A 130 -0.35 -11.56 -14.94
C LYS A 130 -1.23 -10.65 -14.10
N TYR A 131 -2.33 -11.19 -13.61
CA TYR A 131 -3.26 -10.54 -12.71
C TYR A 131 -3.34 -11.30 -11.38
N VAL A 132 -3.51 -10.54 -10.31
CA VAL A 132 -3.89 -11.01 -8.98
C VAL A 132 -5.38 -10.75 -8.82
N ILE A 133 -6.14 -11.78 -8.45
CA ILE A 133 -7.58 -11.64 -8.18
C ILE A 133 -7.75 -11.33 -6.69
N LEU A 134 -8.22 -10.12 -6.41
CA LEU A 134 -8.35 -9.57 -5.07
C LEU A 134 -9.81 -9.41 -4.68
N ARG A 135 -10.24 -10.07 -3.61
CA ARG A 135 -11.52 -9.75 -3.00
C ARG A 135 -11.36 -8.47 -2.17
N THR A 136 -12.18 -7.47 -2.47
CA THR A 136 -12.15 -6.19 -1.75
C THR A 136 -13.10 -6.24 -0.55
N PRO A 137 -12.94 -5.35 0.45
CA PRO A 137 -13.89 -5.25 1.56
C PRO A 137 -15.21 -4.56 1.17
N TYR A 138 -15.36 -4.12 -0.09
CA TYR A 138 -16.48 -3.30 -0.53
C TYR A 138 -17.63 -4.16 -1.08
N GLN A 139 -18.84 -3.97 -0.54
CA GLN A 139 -20.05 -4.57 -1.09
C GLN A 139 -20.53 -3.81 -2.33
N ALA A 140 -20.95 -4.53 -3.37
CA ALA A 140 -21.41 -3.93 -4.62
C ALA A 140 -22.65 -3.04 -4.41
N LYS A 141 -23.59 -3.47 -3.54
CA LYS A 141 -24.80 -2.71 -3.20
C LYS A 141 -24.48 -1.31 -2.66
N GLU A 142 -23.56 -1.23 -1.69
CA GLU A 142 -23.14 0.04 -1.10
C GLU A 142 -22.31 0.87 -2.09
N PHE A 143 -21.44 0.23 -2.87
CA PHE A 143 -20.68 0.93 -3.91
C PHE A 143 -21.61 1.63 -4.93
N PHE A 144 -22.65 0.94 -5.42
CA PHE A 144 -23.62 1.51 -6.35
C PHE A 144 -24.40 2.67 -5.75
N LYS A 145 -24.80 2.53 -4.47
CA LYS A 145 -25.52 3.58 -3.74
C LYS A 145 -24.66 4.83 -3.56
N VAL A 146 -23.42 4.68 -3.10
CA VAL A 146 -22.49 5.80 -2.82
C VAL A 146 -22.08 6.51 -4.11
N ASN A 147 -21.72 5.75 -5.14
CA ASN A 147 -21.22 6.31 -6.41
C ASN A 147 -22.33 6.67 -7.41
N LYS A 148 -23.61 6.48 -7.04
CA LYS A 148 -24.78 6.72 -7.91
C LYS A 148 -24.63 6.08 -9.31
N THR A 149 -24.11 4.85 -9.35
CA THR A 149 -23.85 4.09 -10.58
C THR A 149 -24.47 2.71 -10.48
N LYS A 150 -24.77 2.10 -11.64
CA LYS A 150 -25.22 0.71 -11.75
C LYS A 150 -24.14 -0.23 -12.31
N LYS A 151 -22.95 0.30 -12.61
CA LYS A 151 -21.84 -0.45 -13.22
C LYS A 151 -20.59 -0.34 -12.37
N LEU A 152 -19.89 -1.46 -12.25
CA LEU A 152 -18.54 -1.48 -11.69
C LEU A 152 -17.54 -0.92 -12.71
N PRO A 153 -16.39 -0.40 -12.26
CA PRO A 153 -15.28 -0.10 -13.16
C PRO A 153 -14.81 -1.35 -13.90
N ASP A 154 -14.18 -1.17 -15.06
CA ASP A 154 -13.58 -2.27 -15.80
C ASP A 154 -12.68 -3.13 -14.91
N LYS A 155 -12.58 -4.42 -15.25
CA LYS A 155 -11.78 -5.40 -14.50
C LYS A 155 -12.25 -5.66 -13.06
N HIS A 156 -13.51 -5.39 -12.77
CA HIS A 156 -14.15 -5.74 -11.51
C HIS A 156 -15.39 -6.61 -11.75
N PHE A 157 -15.70 -7.48 -10.80
CA PHE A 157 -16.90 -8.31 -10.82
C PHE A 157 -17.40 -8.54 -9.39
N ILE A 158 -18.63 -9.03 -9.25
CA ILE A 158 -19.25 -9.31 -7.96
C ILE A 158 -19.09 -10.81 -7.67
N ASP A 159 -18.60 -11.16 -6.48
CA ASP A 159 -18.55 -12.56 -6.06
C ASP A 159 -19.91 -13.07 -5.55
N LYS A 160 -19.98 -14.36 -5.21
CA LYS A 160 -21.21 -15.01 -4.72
C LYS A 160 -21.77 -14.40 -3.43
N ASP A 161 -20.93 -13.70 -2.66
CA ASP A 161 -21.31 -13.11 -1.38
C ASP A 161 -21.63 -11.60 -1.53
N GLY A 162 -21.65 -11.07 -2.76
CA GLY A 162 -21.97 -9.67 -3.05
C GLY A 162 -20.80 -8.69 -2.91
N PHE A 163 -19.58 -9.19 -2.68
CA PHE A 163 -18.38 -8.35 -2.58
C PHE A 163 -17.78 -8.07 -3.95
N ILE A 164 -17.21 -6.88 -4.10
CA ILE A 164 -16.46 -6.52 -5.31
C ILE A 164 -15.12 -7.25 -5.30
N THR A 165 -14.80 -7.89 -6.42
CA THR A 165 -13.52 -8.53 -6.69
C THR A 165 -12.86 -7.83 -7.88
N ALA A 166 -11.54 -7.64 -7.81
CA ALA A 166 -10.75 -6.90 -8.80
C ALA A 166 -9.69 -7.79 -9.46
N TYR A 167 -9.55 -7.67 -10.78
CA TYR A 167 -8.35 -8.12 -11.48
C TYR A 167 -7.27 -7.03 -11.39
N TYR A 168 -6.37 -7.18 -10.43
CA TYR A 168 -5.27 -6.26 -10.22
C TYR A 168 -4.05 -6.69 -11.04
N LEU A 169 -3.58 -5.82 -11.94
CA LEU A 169 -2.40 -6.11 -12.76
C LEU A 169 -1.18 -6.27 -11.84
N ASP A 170 -0.48 -7.40 -11.96
CA ASP A 170 0.73 -7.69 -11.18
C ASP A 170 1.97 -7.05 -11.83
N GLY A 171 3.00 -6.77 -11.03
CA GLY A 171 4.30 -6.35 -11.54
C GLY A 171 5.24 -7.53 -11.80
N LYS A 172 6.37 -7.26 -12.47
CA LYS A 172 7.40 -8.27 -12.72
C LYS A 172 8.33 -8.36 -11.50
N SER A 173 8.69 -9.58 -11.11
CA SER A 173 9.64 -9.87 -10.02
C SER A 173 10.99 -9.20 -10.21
#